data_AF-A0A813H746-F1
#
_entry.id   AF-A0A813H746-F1
#
_cell.length_a   1.000
_cell.length_b   1.000
_cell.length_c   1.000
_cell.angle_alpha   90.00
_cell.angle_beta   90.00
_cell.angle_gamma   90.00
#
_symmetry.space_group_name_H-M   'P 1'
#
loop_
_entity.id
_entity.type
_entity.pdbx_description
1 polymer ?
#
loop_
_entity_poly.entity_id
_entity_poly.type
_entity_poly.pdbx_seq_one_letter_code
_entity_poly.pdbx_strand_id
1 'polypeptide(L)'
;MMSSLHNMPLLARTRADIFPSGLRQQSCLKSALEHDAAASSASPADALADSPELMGAGDATAKGNQGSAARLPPQPVAQQLLWPAPLSVGQGQLGERASSSGSSPPRPWVDREKADREKALAFVIERLLEQVVPPEDSEAVAAGVLDALSAPGSGLPAGMLLSVVTQMAGRWEVGEDAGLLSLAKSVEQELRASAGKLLVRFKVRPPRGGPAFDCEGLEGMSLK
;
A
#
# COMPACT_ATOMS: atom_id res chain seq x y z
N MET A 1 36.36 -16.77 -47.97
CA MET A 1 35.52 -15.69 -47.44
C MET A 1 34.07 -16.03 -47.74
N MET A 2 33.41 -16.76 -46.85
CA MET A 2 31.96 -16.97 -46.92
C MET A 2 31.40 -17.01 -45.50
N SER A 3 30.35 -16.22 -45.36
CA SER A 3 29.64 -15.81 -44.16
C SER A 3 28.92 -16.98 -43.49
N SER A 4 28.92 -16.98 -42.15
CA SER A 4 27.99 -17.81 -41.38
C SER A 4 27.41 -16.98 -40.23
N LEU A 5 26.36 -16.21 -40.56
CA LEU A 5 25.49 -15.55 -39.59
C LEU A 5 24.47 -16.59 -39.10
N HIS A 6 24.70 -17.12 -37.91
CA HIS A 6 23.74 -17.97 -37.22
C HIS A 6 22.62 -17.10 -36.61
N ASN A 7 21.49 -17.12 -37.30
CA ASN A 7 20.13 -17.36 -36.79
C ASN A 7 19.91 -17.14 -35.26
N MET A 8 19.30 -16.00 -34.91
CA MET A 8 18.74 -15.73 -33.58
C MET A 8 17.21 -15.90 -33.64
N PRO A 9 16.59 -16.66 -32.71
CA PRO A 9 15.15 -16.85 -32.69
C PRO A 9 14.42 -15.60 -32.20
N LEU A 10 13.56 -15.07 -33.06
CA LEU A 10 12.56 -14.04 -32.74
C LEU A 10 11.53 -14.63 -31.76
N LEU A 11 11.67 -14.31 -30.47
CA LEU A 11 10.58 -14.49 -29.50
C LEU A 11 9.50 -13.44 -29.77
N ALA A 12 8.45 -13.87 -30.44
CA ALA A 12 7.18 -13.17 -30.55
C ALA A 12 6.58 -12.99 -29.15
N ARG A 13 6.66 -11.77 -28.61
CA ARG A 13 5.90 -11.37 -27.42
C ARG A 13 4.47 -11.04 -27.87
N THR A 14 3.59 -12.00 -27.63
CA THR A 14 2.15 -11.87 -27.78
C THR A 14 1.60 -10.80 -26.84
N ARG A 15 0.65 -10.07 -27.41
CA ARG A 15 -0.08 -8.93 -26.88
C ARG A 15 -1.37 -9.46 -26.25
N ALA A 16 -1.57 -9.23 -24.96
CA ALA A 16 -2.78 -9.53 -24.19
C ALA A 16 -2.85 -8.46 -23.08
N ASP A 17 -3.68 -7.43 -23.17
CA ASP A 17 -5.06 -7.31 -22.65
C ASP A 17 -5.03 -6.09 -21.71
N ILE A 18 -5.43 -4.88 -22.13
CA ILE A 18 -6.80 -4.33 -22.09
C ILE A 18 -7.57 -4.78 -20.83
N PHE A 19 -7.35 -4.08 -19.71
CA PHE A 19 -8.28 -4.09 -18.58
C PHE A 19 -9.39 -3.05 -18.83
N PRO A 20 -10.67 -3.43 -18.89
CA PRO A 20 -11.77 -2.49 -18.69
C PRO A 20 -12.14 -2.47 -17.20
N SER A 21 -12.00 -1.29 -16.61
CA SER A 21 -12.61 -0.90 -15.35
C SER A 21 -14.14 -0.98 -15.48
N GLY A 22 -14.83 -1.78 -14.66
CA GLY A 22 -16.29 -1.74 -14.64
C GLY A 22 -16.99 -2.84 -13.84
N LEU A 23 -17.40 -2.48 -12.62
CA LEU A 23 -18.71 -2.77 -12.01
C LEU A 23 -19.47 -4.07 -12.38
N ARG A 24 -19.75 -4.83 -11.31
CA ARG A 24 -20.85 -5.80 -11.10
C ARG A 24 -20.82 -7.09 -11.94
N GLN A 25 -20.69 -8.22 -11.26
CA GLN A 25 -21.83 -9.10 -11.00
C GLN A 25 -21.49 -10.15 -9.93
N GLN A 26 -22.43 -10.31 -9.00
CA GLN A 26 -22.60 -11.53 -8.21
C GLN A 26 -22.83 -12.70 -9.16
N SER A 27 -22.23 -13.85 -8.87
CA SER A 27 -22.95 -15.12 -8.64
C SER A 27 -22.12 -16.35 -9.07
N CYS A 28 -22.15 -17.32 -8.17
CA CYS A 28 -22.23 -18.75 -8.45
C CYS A 28 -20.99 -19.53 -8.92
N LEU A 29 -20.53 -20.32 -7.95
CA LEU A 29 -20.43 -21.80 -7.99
C LEU A 29 -19.11 -22.44 -8.47
N LYS A 30 -18.63 -23.31 -7.57
CA LYS A 30 -18.11 -24.66 -7.83
C LYS A 30 -17.03 -24.80 -8.90
N SER A 31 -15.83 -25.16 -8.46
CA SER A 31 -15.26 -26.49 -8.70
C SER A 31 -13.86 -26.60 -8.07
N ALA A 32 -13.36 -27.84 -7.97
CA ALA A 32 -12.03 -28.26 -7.52
C ALA A 32 -11.86 -28.49 -6.01
N LEU A 33 -12.60 -29.48 -5.52
CA LEU A 33 -12.19 -30.32 -4.40
C LEU A 33 -11.98 -31.71 -5.00
N GLU A 34 -10.80 -32.00 -5.53
CA GLU A 34 -10.32 -33.33 -5.91
C GLU A 34 -8.82 -33.30 -6.22
N HIS A 35 -8.12 -34.36 -5.80
CA HIS A 35 -6.67 -34.65 -5.87
C HIS A 35 -5.79 -33.98 -4.79
N ASP A 36 -5.01 -34.68 -3.95
CA ASP A 36 -4.52 -36.04 -4.03
C ASP A 36 -4.17 -36.58 -2.63
N ALA A 37 -4.63 -37.80 -2.35
CA ALA A 37 -4.24 -38.59 -1.21
C ALA A 37 -3.03 -39.44 -1.62
N ALA A 38 -1.82 -38.97 -1.31
CA ALA A 38 -0.61 -39.78 -1.37
C ALA A 38 -0.07 -39.97 0.04
N ALA A 39 -0.22 -41.21 0.52
CA ALA A 39 0.39 -41.72 1.72
C ALA A 39 1.91 -41.53 1.69
N SER A 40 2.46 -40.85 2.70
CA SER A 40 3.85 -41.03 3.09
C SER A 40 3.87 -41.55 4.51
N SER A 41 4.02 -42.87 4.60
CA SER A 41 4.31 -43.61 5.81
C SER A 41 5.72 -43.27 6.28
N ALA A 42 5.83 -42.51 7.37
CA ALA A 42 7.05 -42.44 8.18
C ALA A 42 6.69 -42.87 9.60
N SER A 43 7.27 -44.00 10.01
CA SER A 43 7.12 -44.61 11.33
C SER A 43 7.56 -43.68 12.47
N PRO A 44 6.90 -43.74 13.64
CA PRO A 44 7.39 -43.18 14.89
C PRO A 44 8.14 -44.26 15.68
N ALA A 45 9.45 -44.08 15.87
CA ALA A 45 10.20 -44.81 16.89
C ALA A 45 11.42 -43.99 17.33
N ASP A 46 11.54 -43.85 18.65
CA ASP A 46 12.77 -43.59 19.42
C ASP A 46 13.50 -42.25 19.29
N ALA A 47 13.27 -41.39 20.29
CA ALA A 47 14.30 -40.82 21.17
C ALA A 47 13.61 -39.87 22.17
N LEU A 48 13.19 -40.36 23.33
CA LEU A 48 13.94 -40.26 24.59
C LEU A 48 14.51 -38.86 24.90
N ALA A 49 13.95 -38.28 25.97
CA ALA A 49 14.59 -37.50 27.02
C ALA A 49 15.50 -36.33 26.61
N ASP A 50 15.07 -35.11 26.95
CA ASP A 50 15.69 -34.40 28.07
C ASP A 50 14.81 -33.21 28.50
N SER A 51 14.47 -33.17 29.78
CA SER A 51 13.79 -32.04 30.43
C SER A 51 14.83 -31.23 31.19
N PRO A 52 15.11 -29.99 30.81
CA PRO A 52 15.74 -29.06 31.73
C PRO A 52 14.69 -28.24 32.49
N GLU A 53 14.81 -28.41 33.80
CA GLU A 53 14.22 -27.70 34.93
C GLU A 53 13.69 -26.29 34.69
N LEU A 54 12.47 -26.12 35.18
CA LEU A 54 11.99 -24.91 35.86
C LEU A 54 13.00 -24.44 36.91
N MET A 55 13.66 -23.31 36.68
CA MET A 55 14.14 -22.43 37.75
C MET A 55 14.07 -20.97 37.31
N GLY A 56 13.44 -20.14 38.16
CA GLY A 56 13.64 -18.69 38.11
C GLY A 56 12.36 -17.87 38.19
N ALA A 57 11.63 -17.96 39.30
CA ALA A 57 10.72 -16.91 39.72
C ALA A 57 11.55 -15.66 40.07
N GLY A 58 11.61 -14.69 39.15
CA GLY A 58 12.18 -13.37 39.36
C GLY A 58 11.07 -12.37 39.66
N ASP A 59 10.87 -12.09 40.95
CA ASP A 59 9.94 -11.09 41.47
C ASP A 59 10.46 -9.68 41.13
N ALA A 60 10.09 -9.16 39.96
CA ALA A 60 10.42 -7.80 39.55
C ALA A 60 9.35 -6.82 40.05
N THR A 61 9.53 -6.37 41.29
CA THR A 61 8.86 -5.19 41.87
C THR A 61 9.17 -3.95 41.02
N ALA A 62 8.30 -3.63 40.07
CA ALA A 62 8.34 -2.36 39.35
C ALA A 62 7.69 -1.27 40.21
N LYS A 63 8.53 -0.52 40.92
CA LYS A 63 8.15 0.73 41.61
C LYS A 63 7.49 1.68 40.61
N GLY A 64 6.24 2.05 40.91
CA GLY A 64 5.51 3.08 40.18
C GLY A 64 6.25 4.42 40.20
N ASN A 65 6.63 4.88 39.02
CA ASN A 65 7.05 6.25 38.80
C ASN A 65 5.80 7.07 38.46
N GLN A 66 5.22 7.72 39.48
CA GLN A 66 4.15 8.71 39.30
C GLN A 66 4.79 9.98 38.72
N GLY A 67 5.07 9.96 37.42
CA GLY A 67 5.47 11.14 36.67
C GLY A 67 4.27 12.09 36.57
N SER A 68 4.39 13.24 37.24
CA SER A 68 3.43 14.33 37.20
C SER A 68 2.94 14.63 35.78
N ALA A 69 1.63 14.54 35.59
CA ALA A 69 0.96 15.04 34.40
C ALA A 69 1.21 16.56 34.30
N ALA A 70 2.12 16.94 33.39
CA ALA A 70 2.29 18.33 32.99
C ALA A 70 0.97 18.79 32.36
N ARG A 71 0.23 19.57 33.15
CA ARG A 71 -1.05 20.18 32.80
C ARG A 71 -0.80 21.14 31.63
N LEU A 72 -1.15 20.71 30.42
CA LEU A 72 -1.09 21.57 29.23
C LEU A 72 -1.95 22.82 29.43
N PRO A 73 -1.50 24.01 28.98
CA PRO A 73 -2.27 25.24 29.07
C PRO A 73 -3.56 25.13 28.23
N PRO A 74 -4.65 25.79 28.66
CA PRO A 74 -5.90 25.83 27.91
C PRO A 74 -5.64 26.49 26.54
N GLN A 75 -5.90 25.75 25.47
CA GLN A 75 -5.84 26.27 24.10
C GLN A 75 -6.91 27.36 23.93
N PRO A 76 -6.56 28.52 23.32
CA PRO A 76 -7.51 29.59 23.07
C PRO A 76 -8.58 29.17 22.06
N VAL A 77 -9.79 29.63 22.35
CA VAL A 77 -11.04 29.49 21.61
C VAL A 77 -10.87 29.64 20.10
N ALA A 78 -11.45 28.67 19.38
CA ALA A 78 -11.60 28.65 17.95
C ALA A 78 -12.17 29.98 17.42
N GLN A 79 -11.38 30.68 16.59
CA GLN A 79 -11.91 31.72 15.72
C GLN A 79 -12.70 31.03 14.60
N GLN A 80 -14.02 31.18 14.66
CA GLN A 80 -14.93 30.77 13.60
C GLN A 80 -14.60 31.55 12.33
N LEU A 81 -13.93 30.90 11.39
CA LEU A 81 -13.78 31.39 10.02
C LEU A 81 -15.14 31.31 9.34
N LEU A 82 -15.80 32.46 9.24
CA LEU A 82 -17.02 32.69 8.51
C LEU A 82 -16.71 32.65 7.01
N TRP A 83 -16.84 31.47 6.38
CA TRP A 83 -16.69 31.36 4.93
C TRP A 83 -17.88 32.01 4.21
N PRO A 84 -17.66 32.84 3.17
CA PRO A 84 -18.72 33.40 2.36
C PRO A 84 -19.40 32.30 1.53
N ALA A 85 -20.73 32.34 1.48
CA ALA A 85 -21.55 31.42 0.71
C ALA A 85 -21.20 31.46 -0.80
N PRO A 86 -21.18 30.31 -1.50
CA PRO A 86 -21.00 30.30 -2.94
C PRO A 86 -22.24 30.90 -3.62
N LEU A 87 -22.03 31.97 -4.37
CA LEU A 87 -23.04 32.54 -5.26
C LEU A 87 -23.34 31.51 -6.36
N SER A 88 -24.55 30.95 -6.35
CA SER A 88 -25.10 30.17 -7.46
C SER A 88 -25.18 31.04 -8.71
N VAL A 89 -24.15 30.95 -9.56
CA VAL A 89 -24.17 31.49 -10.91
C VAL A 89 -25.07 30.61 -11.77
N GLY A 90 -26.02 31.27 -12.44
CA GLY A 90 -27.13 30.68 -13.17
C GLY A 90 -26.73 29.67 -14.24
N GLN A 91 -27.50 28.60 -14.28
CA GLN A 91 -27.42 27.52 -15.24
C GLN A 91 -28.05 28.00 -16.57
N GLY A 92 -27.25 28.66 -17.39
CA GLY A 92 -27.59 28.91 -18.79
C GLY A 92 -27.47 27.62 -19.59
N GLN A 93 -28.61 27.01 -19.92
CA GLN A 93 -28.71 26.12 -21.07
C GLN A 93 -28.19 26.88 -22.30
N LEU A 94 -27.36 26.24 -23.13
CA LEU A 94 -27.43 26.27 -24.59
C LEU A 94 -26.22 25.55 -25.19
N GLY A 95 -26.51 24.57 -26.03
CA GLY A 95 -25.62 24.16 -27.11
C GLY A 95 -24.92 22.85 -26.90
N GLU A 96 -25.59 21.76 -27.30
CA GLU A 96 -24.98 20.51 -27.72
C GLU A 96 -24.00 20.80 -28.88
N ARG A 97 -22.77 21.19 -28.55
CA ARG A 97 -21.67 21.28 -29.50
C ARG A 97 -21.05 19.89 -29.62
N ALA A 98 -21.15 19.35 -30.83
CA ALA A 98 -20.57 18.10 -31.27
C ALA A 98 -19.23 17.79 -30.59
N SER A 99 -19.16 16.61 -30.00
CA SER A 99 -17.97 15.98 -29.45
C SER A 99 -16.91 15.78 -30.55
N SER A 100 -16.19 16.84 -30.90
CA SER A 100 -14.90 16.67 -31.55
C SER A 100 -13.98 16.04 -30.51
N SER A 101 -13.57 14.79 -30.73
CA SER A 101 -12.51 14.11 -29.98
C SER A 101 -11.18 14.84 -30.22
N GLY A 102 -11.08 16.04 -29.67
CA GLY A 102 -9.87 16.82 -29.61
C GLY A 102 -8.91 16.08 -28.71
N SER A 103 -8.00 15.33 -29.33
CA SER A 103 -6.79 14.81 -28.68
C SER A 103 -6.14 15.98 -27.96
N SER A 104 -6.31 16.04 -26.64
CA SER A 104 -5.65 17.06 -25.84
C SER A 104 -4.14 16.87 -26.04
N PRO A 105 -3.38 17.93 -26.37
CA PRO A 105 -1.94 17.81 -26.54
C PRO A 105 -1.37 17.16 -25.28
N PRO A 106 -0.47 16.17 -25.41
CA PRO A 106 0.11 15.47 -24.28
C PRO A 106 0.69 16.50 -23.32
N ARG A 107 0.21 16.48 -22.08
CA ARG A 107 0.69 17.39 -21.04
C ARG A 107 2.08 16.88 -20.64
N PRO A 108 3.17 17.59 -20.98
CA PRO A 108 4.54 17.06 -20.84
C PRO A 108 4.93 16.76 -19.37
N TRP A 109 4.17 17.29 -18.41
CA TRP A 109 4.38 17.08 -16.98
C TRP A 109 3.88 15.72 -16.49
N VAL A 110 2.81 15.16 -17.11
CA VAL A 110 2.21 13.89 -16.67
C VAL A 110 3.14 12.72 -16.99
N ASP A 111 3.79 12.77 -18.15
CA ASP A 111 4.76 11.75 -18.57
C ASP A 111 5.99 11.74 -17.65
N ARG A 112 6.38 12.92 -17.13
CA ARG A 112 7.51 13.05 -16.20
C ARG A 112 7.22 12.42 -14.84
N GLU A 113 6.02 12.64 -14.30
CA GLU A 113 5.62 12.05 -13.01
C GLU A 113 5.56 10.53 -13.09
N LYS A 114 4.99 10.00 -14.19
CA LYS A 114 4.95 8.56 -14.43
C LYS A 114 6.35 7.96 -14.54
N ALA A 115 7.24 8.61 -15.30
CA ALA A 115 8.62 8.17 -15.46
C ALA A 115 9.41 8.23 -14.14
N ASP A 116 9.16 9.24 -13.30
CA ASP A 116 9.77 9.35 -11.96
C ASP A 116 9.31 8.22 -11.05
N ARG A 117 8.00 7.93 -11.04
CA ARG A 117 7.41 6.83 -10.28
C ARG A 117 7.96 5.47 -10.72
N GLU A 118 8.05 5.21 -12.03
CA GLU A 118 8.61 3.96 -12.57
C GLU A 118 10.08 3.77 -12.15
N LYS A 119 10.89 4.83 -12.21
CA LYS A 119 12.29 4.78 -11.75
C LYS A 119 12.41 4.57 -10.25
N ALA A 120 11.56 5.24 -9.46
CA ALA A 120 11.53 5.07 -8.01
C ALA A 120 11.15 3.63 -7.64
N LEU A 121 10.19 3.04 -8.36
CA LEU A 121 9.75 1.65 -8.15
C LEU A 121 10.90 0.68 -8.43
N ALA A 122 11.54 0.83 -9.59
CA ALA A 122 12.71 0.00 -9.94
C ALA A 122 13.82 0.11 -8.90
N PHE A 123 14.09 1.33 -8.41
CA PHE A 123 15.09 1.57 -7.38
C PHE A 123 14.76 0.88 -6.05
N VAL A 124 13.50 0.94 -5.58
CA VAL A 124 13.08 0.25 -4.34
C VAL A 124 13.21 -1.28 -4.50
N ILE A 125 12.78 -1.83 -5.63
CA ILE A 125 12.91 -3.27 -5.90
C ILE A 125 14.37 -3.71 -5.89
N GLU A 126 15.21 -3.03 -6.66
CA GLU A 126 16.64 -3.37 -6.78
C GLU A 126 17.36 -3.26 -5.44
N ARG A 127 17.06 -2.24 -4.62
CA ARG A 127 17.90 -1.91 -3.46
C ARG A 127 17.42 -2.49 -2.15
N LEU A 128 16.11 -2.61 -1.95
CA LEU A 128 15.55 -3.04 -0.66
C LEU A 128 15.08 -4.48 -0.67
N LEU A 129 14.42 -4.86 -1.75
CA LEU A 129 13.60 -6.06 -1.72
C LEU A 129 14.43 -7.30 -2.01
N GLU A 130 15.54 -7.17 -2.75
CA GLU A 130 16.49 -8.27 -2.96
C GLU A 130 17.11 -8.81 -1.65
N GLN A 131 17.14 -8.00 -0.58
CA GLN A 131 17.78 -8.39 0.69
C GLN A 131 16.81 -8.86 1.78
N VAL A 132 15.54 -8.44 1.75
CA VAL A 132 14.65 -8.57 2.94
C VAL A 132 13.30 -9.20 2.63
N VAL A 133 12.73 -8.97 1.45
CA VAL A 133 11.34 -9.33 1.16
C VAL A 133 11.32 -10.42 0.08
N PRO A 134 10.49 -11.45 0.21
CA PRO A 134 10.36 -12.47 -0.81
C PRO A 134 9.94 -11.85 -2.17
N PRO A 135 10.45 -12.37 -3.30
CA PRO A 135 10.30 -11.74 -4.60
C PRO A 135 8.83 -11.61 -5.05
N GLU A 136 7.94 -12.48 -4.59
CA GLU A 136 6.50 -12.42 -4.88
C GLU A 136 5.80 -11.17 -4.33
N ASP A 137 6.23 -10.66 -3.17
CA ASP A 137 5.60 -9.50 -2.51
C ASP A 137 6.33 -8.18 -2.80
N SER A 138 7.51 -8.27 -3.43
CA SER A 138 8.41 -7.15 -3.66
C SER A 138 7.74 -5.99 -4.41
N GLU A 139 7.07 -6.26 -5.53
CA GLU A 139 6.41 -5.23 -6.33
C GLU A 139 5.25 -4.56 -5.57
N ALA A 140 4.47 -5.34 -4.81
CA ALA A 140 3.35 -4.83 -4.03
C ALA A 140 3.82 -3.93 -2.88
N VAL A 141 4.88 -4.31 -2.18
CA VAL A 141 5.49 -3.50 -1.12
C VAL A 141 6.09 -2.21 -1.71
N ALA A 142 6.82 -2.30 -2.82
CA ALA A 142 7.39 -1.12 -3.48
C ALA A 142 6.30 -0.14 -3.93
N ALA A 143 5.22 -0.64 -4.53
CA ALA A 143 4.07 0.16 -4.92
C ALA A 143 3.42 0.83 -3.70
N GLY A 144 3.21 0.09 -2.60
CA GLY A 144 2.65 0.62 -1.36
C GLY A 144 3.51 1.71 -0.72
N VAL A 145 4.84 1.58 -0.75
CA VAL A 145 5.76 2.63 -0.28
C VAL A 145 5.61 3.90 -1.12
N LEU A 146 5.54 3.79 -2.45
CA LEU A 146 5.35 4.95 -3.31
C LEU A 146 3.96 5.58 -3.18
N ASP A 147 2.92 4.78 -2.97
CA ASP A 147 1.56 5.27 -2.72
C ASP A 147 1.50 6.02 -1.37
N ALA A 148 2.17 5.52 -0.34
CA ALA A 148 2.28 6.21 0.94
C ALA A 148 3.00 7.57 0.82
N LEU A 149 4.08 7.63 0.04
CA LEU A 149 4.83 8.87 -0.21
C LEU A 149 4.10 9.85 -1.14
N SER A 150 3.32 9.35 -2.09
CA SER A 150 2.55 10.18 -3.04
C SER A 150 1.16 10.58 -2.53
N ALA A 151 0.79 10.17 -1.31
CA ALA A 151 -0.48 10.53 -0.71
C ALA A 151 -0.69 12.07 -0.71
N PRO A 152 -1.90 12.59 -0.98
CA PRO A 152 -2.16 14.03 -1.09
C PRO A 152 -1.78 14.91 0.12
N GLY A 153 -1.49 14.29 1.28
CA GLY A 153 -1.03 14.96 2.50
C GLY A 153 0.49 14.93 2.73
N SER A 154 1.28 14.27 1.87
CA SER A 154 2.73 14.13 2.06
C SER A 154 3.50 15.43 1.84
N GLY A 155 2.91 16.39 1.11
CA GLY A 155 3.55 17.65 0.74
C GLY A 155 4.66 17.49 -0.31
N LEU A 156 4.83 16.30 -0.88
CA LEU A 156 5.82 16.05 -1.93
C LEU A 156 5.29 16.50 -3.29
N PRO A 157 6.00 17.36 -4.04
CA PRO A 157 5.60 17.73 -5.39
C PRO A 157 5.82 16.56 -6.35
N ALA A 158 4.97 16.50 -7.38
CA ALA A 158 5.09 15.51 -8.45
C ALA A 158 6.48 15.52 -9.09
N GLY A 159 7.05 14.35 -9.29
CA GLY A 159 8.39 14.17 -9.89
C GLY A 159 9.58 14.37 -8.94
N MET A 160 9.35 14.40 -7.62
CA MET A 160 10.42 14.31 -6.61
C MET A 160 10.45 12.97 -5.85
N LEU A 161 9.63 11.99 -6.24
CA LEU A 161 9.54 10.70 -5.53
C LEU A 161 10.88 9.99 -5.53
N LEU A 162 11.54 9.89 -6.69
CA LEU A 162 12.83 9.22 -6.79
C LEU A 162 13.89 9.87 -5.89
N SER A 163 13.92 11.21 -5.83
CA SER A 163 14.88 11.93 -4.98
C SER A 163 14.65 11.64 -3.50
N VAL A 164 13.38 11.63 -3.06
CA VAL A 164 13.03 11.36 -1.66
C VAL A 164 13.35 9.92 -1.29
N VAL A 165 12.98 8.97 -2.14
CA VAL A 165 13.28 7.54 -1.92
C VAL A 165 14.80 7.32 -1.86
N THR A 166 15.58 7.94 -2.76
CA THR A 166 17.04 7.84 -2.74
C THR A 166 17.63 8.44 -1.46
N GLN A 167 17.08 9.55 -0.97
CA GLN A 167 17.51 10.16 0.29
C GLN A 167 17.18 9.27 1.50
N MET A 168 16.00 8.65 1.52
CA MET A 168 15.60 7.72 2.58
C MET A 168 16.40 6.41 2.56
N ALA A 169 16.88 5.98 1.40
CA ALA A 169 17.78 4.83 1.30
C ALA A 169 19.16 5.11 1.92
N GLY A 170 19.51 6.38 2.18
CA GLY A 170 20.76 6.78 2.80
C GLY A 170 21.99 6.43 1.95
N ARG A 171 23.14 6.28 2.62
CA ARG A 171 24.37 5.76 2.02
C ARG A 171 24.36 4.23 2.07
N TRP A 172 23.54 3.65 1.20
CA TRP A 172 23.36 2.20 1.12
C TRP A 172 24.69 1.45 0.87
N GLU A 173 25.68 2.09 0.22
CA GLU A 173 27.01 1.49 -0.01
C GLU A 173 27.76 1.22 1.31
N VAL A 174 27.41 1.92 2.38
CA VAL A 174 28.00 1.80 3.72
C VAL A 174 27.04 1.06 4.68
N GLY A 175 25.90 0.58 4.17
CA GLY A 175 24.85 -0.04 4.98
C GLY A 175 24.07 0.95 5.86
N GLU A 176 24.11 2.25 5.55
CA GLU A 176 23.32 3.27 6.23
C GLU A 176 21.94 3.38 5.59
N ASP A 177 20.88 3.13 6.35
CA ASP A 177 19.48 3.35 5.94
C ASP A 177 18.91 4.56 6.68
N ALA A 178 18.29 5.49 5.96
CA ALA A 178 17.62 6.66 6.53
C ALA A 178 16.11 6.40 6.77
N GLY A 179 15.73 5.12 6.97
CA GLY A 179 14.40 4.69 7.35
C GLY A 179 13.56 4.12 6.23
N LEU A 180 14.11 3.92 5.02
CA LEU A 180 13.37 3.32 3.92
C LEU A 180 13.05 1.84 4.19
N LEU A 181 13.96 1.11 4.83
CA LEU A 181 13.71 -0.27 5.24
C LEU A 181 12.62 -0.36 6.31
N SER A 182 12.65 0.54 7.28
CA SER A 182 11.61 0.60 8.32
C SER A 182 10.23 0.88 7.72
N LEU A 183 10.17 1.78 6.72
CA LEU A 183 8.94 2.07 6.00
C LEU A 183 8.46 0.85 5.21
N ALA A 184 9.34 0.18 4.47
CA ALA A 184 9.00 -1.01 3.71
C ALA A 184 8.44 -2.13 4.60
N LYS A 185 9.05 -2.40 5.76
CA LYS A 185 8.54 -3.39 6.73
C LYS A 185 7.17 -3.02 7.30
N SER A 186 6.94 -1.73 7.53
CA SER A 186 5.63 -1.24 7.98
C SER A 186 4.55 -1.47 6.90
N VAL A 187 4.87 -1.16 5.64
CA VAL A 187 3.95 -1.39 4.50
C VAL A 187 3.71 -2.87 4.28
N GLU A 188 4.75 -3.71 4.36
CA GLU A 188 4.63 -5.17 4.28
C GLU A 188 3.70 -5.72 5.38
N GLN A 189 3.87 -5.25 6.62
CA GLN A 189 3.00 -5.62 7.73
C GLN A 189 1.55 -5.18 7.47
N GLU A 190 1.34 -3.99 6.93
CA GLU A 190 0.01 -3.48 6.59
C GLU A 190 -0.64 -4.27 5.44
N LEU A 191 0.12 -4.61 4.40
CA LEU A 191 -0.33 -5.45 3.30
C LEU A 191 -0.72 -6.85 3.79
N ARG A 192 0.08 -7.47 4.66
CA ARG A 192 -0.29 -8.74 5.29
C ARG A 192 -1.50 -8.62 6.22
N ALA A 193 -1.60 -7.51 6.95
CA ALA A 193 -2.72 -7.27 7.85
C ALA A 193 -4.03 -7.02 7.08
N SER A 194 -3.96 -6.50 5.85
CA SER A 194 -5.11 -6.26 4.98
C SER A 194 -5.36 -7.40 3.99
N ALA A 195 -4.38 -8.29 3.76
CA ALA A 195 -4.52 -9.44 2.89
C ALA A 195 -5.70 -10.32 3.31
N GLY A 196 -6.59 -10.59 2.35
CA GLY A 196 -7.79 -11.39 2.57
C GLY A 196 -8.92 -10.69 3.34
N LYS A 197 -8.75 -9.42 3.75
CA LYS A 197 -9.83 -8.65 4.39
C LYS A 197 -10.60 -7.86 3.36
N LEU A 198 -11.93 -7.91 3.44
CA LEU A 198 -12.78 -7.08 2.60
C LEU A 198 -12.83 -5.65 3.15
N LEU A 199 -12.66 -4.66 2.25
CA LEU A 199 -12.97 -3.26 2.58
C LEU A 199 -14.49 -3.10 2.61
N VAL A 200 -15.04 -2.91 3.80
CA VAL A 200 -16.48 -2.72 4.03
C VAL A 200 -16.78 -1.22 4.07
N ARG A 201 -17.72 -0.80 3.23
CA ARG A 201 -18.29 0.56 3.24
C ARG A 201 -19.65 0.53 3.92
N PHE A 202 -19.85 1.35 4.94
CA PHE A 202 -21.10 1.42 5.69
C PHE A 202 -21.45 2.86 6.07
N LYS A 203 -22.74 3.12 6.27
CA LYS A 203 -23.24 4.45 6.68
C LYS A 203 -23.51 4.48 8.17
N VAL A 204 -22.86 5.40 8.87
CA VAL A 204 -23.10 5.62 10.31
C VAL A 204 -24.10 6.74 10.49
N ARG A 205 -25.16 6.49 11.27
CA ARG A 205 -26.10 7.54 11.72
C ARG A 205 -25.77 7.95 13.15
N PRO A 206 -25.52 9.24 13.42
CA PRO A 206 -25.34 9.73 14.77
C PRO A 206 -26.61 9.53 15.61
N PRO A 207 -26.52 9.17 16.90
CA PRO A 207 -27.69 8.95 17.76
C PRO A 207 -28.50 10.24 18.00
N ARG A 208 -27.89 11.41 17.85
CA ARG A 208 -28.54 12.72 18.04
C ARG A 208 -29.17 13.29 16.75
N GLY A 209 -29.42 12.45 15.74
CA GLY A 209 -30.19 12.86 14.55
C GLY A 209 -29.44 13.71 13.52
N GLY A 210 -28.10 13.68 13.52
CA GLY A 210 -27.29 14.32 12.47
C GLY A 210 -27.34 13.56 11.13
N PRO A 211 -26.81 14.16 10.04
CA PRO A 211 -26.74 13.48 8.74
C PRO A 211 -25.88 12.21 8.84
N ALA A 212 -26.27 11.17 8.09
CA ALA A 212 -25.46 9.97 7.97
C ALA A 212 -24.16 10.30 7.21
N PHE A 213 -23.05 9.70 7.62
CA PHE A 213 -21.77 9.82 6.92
C PHE A 213 -21.25 8.44 6.53
N ASP A 214 -20.56 8.39 5.39
CA ASP A 214 -19.94 7.18 4.88
C ASP A 214 -18.66 6.90 5.68
N CYS A 215 -18.53 5.65 6.11
CA CYS A 215 -17.37 5.12 6.78
C CYS A 215 -16.84 3.92 6.00
N GLU A 216 -15.53 3.75 6.02
CA GLU A 216 -14.85 2.59 5.45
C GLU A 216 -14.05 1.90 6.57
N GLY A 217 -14.04 0.58 6.56
CA GLY A 217 -13.26 -0.21 7.51
C GLY A 217 -12.96 -1.58 6.93
N LEU A 218 -11.86 -2.18 7.36
CA LEU A 218 -11.55 -3.57 7.01
C LEU A 218 -12.41 -4.50 7.88
N GLU A 219 -12.86 -5.60 7.27
CA GLU A 219 -13.59 -6.66 7.97
C GLU A 219 -12.83 -7.10 9.24
N GLY A 220 -13.56 -7.22 10.36
CA GLY A 220 -13.00 -7.60 11.66
C GLY A 220 -12.38 -6.46 12.47
N MET A 221 -12.33 -5.21 11.97
CA MET A 221 -11.93 -4.05 12.78
C MET A 221 -13.06 -3.59 13.70
N SER A 222 -12.75 -3.41 14.98
CA SER A 222 -13.67 -2.77 15.94
C SER A 222 -13.53 -1.26 15.87
N LEU A 223 -14.62 -0.55 15.61
CA LEU A 223 -14.70 0.90 15.72
C LEU A 223 -14.82 1.24 17.22
N LYS A 224 -13.88 2.02 17.75
CA LYS A 224 -13.94 2.55 19.11
C LYS A 224 -14.43 3.99 19.08
#